data_AF-A0A660XKL4-F1
#
_entry.id   AF-A0A660XKL4-F1
#
_cell.length_a   1.000
_cell.length_b   1.000
_cell.length_c   1.000
_cell.angle_alpha   90.00
_cell.angle_beta   90.00
_cell.angle_gamma   90.00
#
_symmetry.space_group_name_H-M   'P 1'
#
loop_
_entity.id
_entity.type
_entity.pdbx_description
1 polymer ?
#
loop_
_entity_poly.entity_id
_entity_poly.type
_entity_poly.pdbx_seq_one_letter_code
_entity_poly.pdbx_strand_id
1 'polypeptide(L)'
;MNEIENISRSNLSGNNFKLDKSYYEDMIPRLFPNLPGFAYRCKYDENWTMQFMSDGCKKTTVYLSEDLIDNKIISYADIIYQEDKDMVSKAVAGSLNLQQNTF
;
A
#
# COMPACT_ATOMS: atom_id res chain seq x y z
N MET A 1 38.03 -18.23 -18.81
CA MET A 1 37.34 -19.34 -19.49
C MET A 1 37.59 -20.58 -18.65
N ASN A 2 36.72 -21.09 -17.78
CA ASN A 2 35.35 -20.79 -17.38
C ASN A 2 35.22 -21.24 -15.91
N GLU A 3 34.87 -20.34 -14.98
CA GLU A 3 34.33 -20.72 -13.65
C GLU A 3 33.02 -20.00 -13.33
N ILE A 4 32.53 -19.14 -14.24
CA ILE A 4 31.35 -18.29 -14.03
C ILE A 4 30.04 -19.04 -14.28
N GLU A 5 30.06 -20.28 -14.76
CA GLU A 5 28.83 -21.05 -15.06
C GLU A 5 28.31 -21.94 -13.92
N ASN A 6 29.05 -22.09 -12.80
CA ASN A 6 28.65 -23.00 -11.72
C ASN A 6 27.95 -22.36 -10.50
N ILE A 7 27.70 -21.05 -10.51
CA ILE A 7 27.03 -20.36 -9.38
C ILE A 7 25.49 -20.26 -9.58
N SER A 8 24.94 -20.85 -10.65
CA SER A 8 23.54 -20.62 -11.02
C SER A 8 22.52 -21.70 -10.62
N ARG A 9 22.85 -22.72 -9.81
CA ARG A 9 21.88 -23.84 -9.58
C ARG A 9 21.69 -24.43 -8.18
N SER A 10 22.30 -23.94 -7.09
CA SER A 10 22.15 -24.63 -5.78
C SER A 10 21.65 -23.83 -4.58
N ASN A 11 21.31 -22.54 -4.68
CA ASN A 11 20.89 -21.77 -3.49
C ASN A 11 19.39 -21.38 -3.46
N LEU A 12 18.54 -22.11 -4.17
CA LEU A 12 17.08 -22.00 -4.03
C LEU A 12 16.54 -23.23 -3.26
N SER A 13 16.84 -23.29 -1.96
CA SER A 13 16.08 -24.12 -1.04
C SER A 13 15.93 -23.40 0.29
N GLY A 14 14.72 -22.89 0.53
CA GLY A 14 14.14 -22.86 1.87
C GLY A 14 14.76 -21.96 2.92
N ASN A 15 15.07 -20.69 2.62
CA ASN A 15 15.14 -19.70 3.70
C ASN A 15 13.74 -19.17 3.97
N ASN A 16 13.06 -19.79 4.94
CA ASN A 16 11.95 -19.15 5.66
C ASN A 16 12.52 -17.98 6.48
N PHE A 17 12.87 -16.88 5.80
CA PHE A 17 13.16 -15.61 6.45
C PHE A 17 11.83 -15.13 7.04
N LYS A 18 11.62 -15.41 8.34
CA LYS A 18 10.54 -14.77 9.09
C LYS A 18 10.86 -13.28 9.10
N LEU A 19 10.21 -12.54 8.21
CA LEU A 19 10.21 -11.09 8.21
C LEU A 19 9.61 -10.66 9.56
N ASP A 20 10.46 -10.22 10.48
CA ASP A 20 9.98 -9.67 11.75
C ASP A 20 9.39 -8.27 11.53
N LYS A 21 8.61 -7.78 12.50
CA LYS A 21 7.96 -6.48 12.38
C LYS A 21 8.98 -5.36 12.13
N SER A 22 10.12 -5.38 12.81
CA SER A 22 11.19 -4.37 12.62
C SER A 22 11.75 -4.33 11.20
N TYR A 23 11.82 -5.47 10.50
CA TYR A 23 12.26 -5.50 9.12
C TYR A 23 11.34 -4.69 8.21
N TYR A 24 10.02 -4.79 8.40
CA TYR A 24 9.05 -3.99 7.66
C TYR A 24 9.12 -2.52 8.04
N GLU A 25 9.24 -2.20 9.33
CA GLU A 25 9.37 -0.82 9.82
C GLU A 25 10.64 -0.14 9.28
N ASP A 26 11.73 -0.89 9.09
CA ASP A 26 12.97 -0.38 8.50
C ASP A 26 12.92 -0.32 6.97
N MET A 27 12.22 -1.25 6.33
CA MET A 27 12.10 -1.33 4.86
C MET A 27 11.15 -0.27 4.31
N ILE A 28 10.03 -0.02 4.98
CA ILE A 28 8.98 0.91 4.56
C ILE A 28 9.53 2.32 4.26
N PRO A 29 10.32 2.94 5.14
CA PRO A 29 10.92 4.27 4.91
C PRO A 29 11.96 4.27 3.79
N ARG A 30 12.54 3.12 3.42
CA ARG A 30 13.48 3.03 2.29
C ARG A 30 12.79 2.81 0.95
N LEU A 31 11.64 2.13 0.96
CA LEU A 31 10.90 1.79 -0.25
C LEU A 31 10.07 2.98 -0.76
N PHE A 32 9.36 3.67 0.13
CA PHE A 32 8.38 4.67 -0.27
C PHE A 32 8.95 5.98 -0.83
N PRO A 33 10.11 6.51 -0.39
CA PRO A 33 10.67 7.72 -0.99
C PRO A 33 11.07 7.56 -2.47
N ASN A 34 11.34 6.32 -2.89
CA ASN A 34 11.72 6.01 -4.27
C ASN A 34 10.52 5.61 -5.16
N LEU A 35 9.31 5.53 -4.59
CA LEU A 35 8.11 5.21 -5.34
C LEU A 35 7.59 6.48 -6.05
N PRO A 36 7.33 6.45 -7.37
CA PRO A 36 6.56 7.50 -8.02
C PRO A 36 5.10 7.43 -7.55
N GLY A 37 4.80 8.07 -6.42
CA GLY A 37 3.48 8.09 -5.78
C GLY A 37 3.56 7.95 -4.26
N PHE A 38 2.56 7.30 -3.69
CA PHE A 38 2.51 6.98 -2.27
C PHE A 38 1.77 5.66 -2.05
N ALA A 39 2.15 4.93 -1.01
CA ALA A 39 1.45 3.75 -0.54
C ALA A 39 0.48 4.11 0.59
N TYR A 40 -0.61 3.36 0.68
CA TYR A 40 -1.61 3.53 1.72
C TYR A 40 -2.29 2.20 2.05
N ARG A 41 -2.94 2.16 3.21
CA ARG A 41 -3.86 1.10 3.62
C ARG A 41 -5.03 1.76 4.35
N CYS A 42 -6.24 1.42 3.95
CA CYS A 42 -7.47 1.90 4.58
C CYS A 42 -8.37 0.75 5.00
N LYS A 43 -9.34 1.06 5.85
CA LYS A 43 -10.53 0.23 6.05
C LYS A 43 -11.47 0.41 4.86
N TYR A 44 -12.18 -0.67 4.53
CA TYR A 44 -13.30 -0.58 3.61
C TYR A 44 -14.54 -0.10 4.38
N ASP A 45 -14.58 1.20 4.65
CA ASP A 45 -15.71 1.92 5.26
C ASP A 45 -16.03 3.18 4.43
N GLU A 46 -17.14 3.84 4.75
CA GLU A 46 -17.63 5.00 4.00
C GLU A 46 -16.66 6.19 4.02
N ASN A 47 -15.79 6.27 5.03
CA ASN A 47 -14.83 7.34 5.22
C ASN A 47 -13.45 7.06 4.61
N TRP A 48 -13.24 5.84 4.10
CA TRP A 48 -11.93 5.33 3.70
C TRP A 48 -10.88 5.51 4.81
N THR A 49 -11.22 5.13 6.04
CA THR A 49 -10.37 5.38 7.23
C THR A 49 -8.96 4.84 7.04
N MET A 50 -7.97 5.74 6.96
CA MET A 50 -6.57 5.38 6.70
C MET A 50 -5.91 4.76 7.94
N GLN A 51 -5.37 3.56 7.79
CA GLN A 51 -4.58 2.87 8.81
C GLN A 51 -3.07 3.09 8.64
N PHE A 52 -2.65 3.37 7.40
CA PHE A 52 -1.29 3.70 7.05
C PHE A 52 -1.29 4.57 5.80
N MET A 53 -0.41 5.56 5.75
CA MET A 53 -0.17 6.37 4.57
C MET A 53 1.27 6.85 4.55
N SER A 54 1.97 6.63 3.44
CA SER A 54 3.34 7.16 3.29
C SER A 54 3.33 8.67 3.02
N ASP A 55 4.42 9.35 3.39
CA ASP A 55 4.54 10.81 3.31
C ASP A 55 4.49 11.38 1.88
N GLY A 56 4.61 10.52 0.86
CA GLY A 56 4.42 10.92 -0.54
C GLY A 56 3.02 11.49 -0.85
N CYS A 57 2.03 11.22 0.00
CA CYS A 57 0.64 11.67 -0.18
C CYS A 57 0.50 13.19 -0.27
N LYS A 58 1.32 13.94 0.49
CA LYS A 58 1.25 15.40 0.58
C LYS A 58 1.33 16.10 -0.78
N LYS A 59 2.07 15.51 -1.74
CA LYS A 59 2.22 16.06 -3.09
C LYS A 59 0.90 16.12 -3.87
N THR A 60 -0.04 15.23 -3.56
CA THR A 60 -1.33 15.11 -4.27
C THR A 60 -2.49 15.59 -3.40
N THR A 61 -2.50 15.23 -2.13
CA THR A 61 -3.63 15.53 -1.23
C THR A 61 -3.49 16.87 -0.52
N VAL A 62 -2.32 17.51 -0.54
CA VAL A 62 -1.91 18.68 0.26
C VAL A 62 -1.93 18.49 1.79
N TYR A 63 -2.41 17.36 2.30
CA TYR A 63 -2.44 17.01 3.72
C TYR A 63 -1.22 16.18 4.14
N LEU A 64 -0.87 16.22 5.42
CA LEU A 64 0.13 15.30 5.98
C LEU A 64 -0.49 13.90 6.15
N SER A 65 0.35 12.87 6.11
CA SER A 65 -0.07 11.49 6.36
C SER A 65 -0.79 11.36 7.71
N GLU A 66 -0.24 12.00 8.75
CA GLU A 66 -0.82 12.04 10.10
C GLU A 66 -2.17 12.75 10.22
N ASP A 67 -2.51 13.65 9.29
CA ASP A 67 -3.81 14.35 9.28
C ASP A 67 -4.93 13.42 8.78
N LEU A 68 -4.57 12.48 7.91
CA LEU A 68 -5.48 11.54 7.25
C LEU A 68 -5.61 10.21 8.01
N ILE A 69 -4.56 9.79 8.72
CA ILE A 69 -4.58 8.55 9.53
C ILE A 69 -5.68 8.66 10.59
N ASP A 70 -6.49 7.60 10.69
CA ASP A 70 -7.65 7.51 11.57
C ASP A 70 -8.64 8.69 11.43
N ASN A 71 -8.64 9.36 10.28
CA ASN A 71 -9.41 10.56 9.98
C ASN A 71 -9.16 11.68 11.02
N LYS A 72 -7.92 11.83 11.50
CA LYS A 72 -7.55 12.75 12.60
C LYS A 72 -8.00 14.19 12.37
N ILE A 73 -7.82 14.70 11.16
CA ILE A 73 -8.23 16.05 10.75
C ILE A 73 -9.27 15.99 9.64
N ILE A 74 -9.11 15.08 8.68
CA ILE A 74 -9.99 14.94 7.53
C ILE A 74 -10.05 13.48 7.08
N SER A 75 -11.21 13.03 6.62
CA SER A 75 -11.32 11.70 6.02
C SER A 75 -10.80 11.68 4.60
N TYR A 76 -10.33 10.53 4.11
CA TYR A 76 -9.95 10.42 2.71
C TYR A 76 -11.17 10.51 1.78
N ALA A 77 -12.36 10.14 2.25
CA ALA A 77 -13.60 10.36 1.49
C ALA A 77 -13.86 11.84 1.21
N ASP A 78 -13.53 12.75 2.13
CA ASP A 78 -13.80 14.18 1.98
C ASP A 78 -12.89 14.88 0.96
N ILE A 79 -11.74 14.31 0.66
CA ILE A 79 -10.81 14.86 -0.34
C ILE A 79 -11.07 14.32 -1.76
N ILE A 80 -11.88 13.27 -1.90
CA ILE A 80 -12.32 12.76 -3.21
C ILE A 80 -13.40 13.71 -3.75
N TYR A 81 -13.24 14.16 -5.00
CA TYR A 81 -14.26 14.97 -5.69
C TYR A 81 -15.63 14.28 -5.64
N GLN A 82 -16.68 15.07 -5.42
CA GLN A 82 -18.01 14.53 -5.14
C GLN A 82 -18.54 13.67 -6.31
N GLU A 83 -18.20 14.05 -7.53
CA GLU A 83 -18.55 13.35 -8.77
C GLU A 83 -17.83 11.99 -8.92
N ASP A 84 -16.68 11.80 -8.25
CA ASP A 84 -15.86 10.60 -8.36
C ASP A 84 -16.17 9.56 -7.27
N LYS A 85 -16.82 9.95 -6.17
CA LYS A 85 -17.07 9.07 -5.01
C LYS A 85 -17.81 7.79 -5.39
N ASP A 86 -18.87 7.91 -6.19
CA ASP A 86 -19.67 6.78 -6.65
C ASP A 86 -18.87 5.82 -7.52
N MET A 87 -18.06 6.36 -8.43
CA MET A 87 -17.20 5.57 -9.31
C MET A 87 -16.18 4.77 -8.49
N VAL A 88 -15.50 5.42 -7.54
CA VAL A 88 -14.48 4.79 -6.67
C VAL A 88 -15.11 3.66 -5.85
N SER A 89 -16.25 3.94 -5.18
CA SER A 89 -16.94 2.94 -4.37
C SER A 89 -17.36 1.71 -5.19
N LYS A 90 -17.95 1.93 -6.37
CA LYS A 90 -18.36 0.84 -7.27
C LYS A 90 -17.18 0.02 -7.76
N ALA A 91 -16.06 0.66 -8.11
CA ALA A 91 -14.86 -0.03 -8.58
C ALA A 91 -14.29 -0.96 -7.51
N VAL A 92 -14.15 -0.47 -6.27
CA VAL A 92 -13.63 -1.27 -5.15
C VAL A 92 -14.59 -2.38 -4.76
N ALA A 93 -15.89 -2.07 -4.65
CA ALA A 93 -16.93 -3.08 -4.35
C ALA A 93 -16.94 -4.20 -5.39
N GLY A 94 -16.78 -3.86 -6.68
CA GLY A 94 -16.65 -4.85 -7.76
C GLY A 94 -15.46 -5.78 -7.57
N SER A 95 -14.29 -5.25 -7.20
CA SER A 95 -13.09 -6.05 -6.95
C SER A 95 -13.21 -6.97 -5.74
N LEU A 96 -13.86 -6.54 -4.65
CA LEU A 96 -14.07 -7.37 -3.47
C LEU A 96 -15.00 -8.56 -3.74
N ASN A 97 -16.02 -8.37 -4.58
CA ASN A 97 -16.92 -9.45 -4.97
C ASN A 97 -16.25 -10.46 -5.92
N LEU A 98 -15.34 -10.01 -6.78
CA LEU A 98 -14.56 -10.89 -7.65
C LEU A 98 -13.60 -11.82 -6.89
N GLN A 99 -13.13 -11.39 -5.71
CA GLN A 99 -12.27 -12.22 -4.85
C GLN A 99 -13.04 -13.32 -4.08
N GLN A 100 -14.36 -13.21 -3.94
CA GLN A 100 -15.18 -14.23 -3.26
C GLN A 100 -15.65 -15.36 -4.19
N ASN A 101 -15.55 -15.18 -5.51
CA ASN A 101 -16.03 -16.14 -6.51
C ASN A 101 -14.92 -16.92 -7.24
N THR A 102 -13.68 -16.88 -6.74
CA THR A 102 -12.57 -17.67 -7.30
C THR A 102 -12.13 -18.73 -6.29
N PHE A 103 -12.92 -19.79 -6.13
CA PHE A 103 -12.52 -21.09 -5.59
C PHE A 103 -13.36 -22.20 -6.22
#